data_AF-A0A961WK68-F1
#
_entry.id   AF-A0A961WK68-F1
#
_cell.length_a   1.000
_cell.length_b   1.000
_cell.length_c   1.000
_cell.angle_alpha   90.00
_cell.angle_beta   90.00
_cell.angle_gamma   90.00
#
_symmetry.space_group_name_H-M   'P 1'
#
loop_
_entity.id
_entity.type
_entity.pdbx_description
1 polymer ?
#
loop_
_entity_poly.entity_id
_entity_poly.type
_entity_poly.pdbx_seq_one_letter_code
_entity_poly.pdbx_strand_id
1 'polypeptide(L)'
;MLGWRKKRDGFEWHDYVRTTILVRRAKRRQKVDDARAAAAHGLKEAGAAAAHGLHEARDKAADGLRRASEMGQAVGSSGAVAARHLLARLWQASWRGLINASTIAAAGVRRLAGGTMTLSAAGLAPVLDRLSDRRTRIAVSAVGISALIALGFRVWMIGFDRRAAFAGLLALFTLGPALLAERRRSDVTVRPAALGKANAGASGPDTGGPAFSMRLLSPALAWGAFAALMVLGVGSLIGPGPEPGRDPNTRTSDVARLPTTGAVTPAAPVPERSETPSELRGRARALSGDMLRIGRGTVRLGHIEAPEAGQTCTRENGKQWRCGAAARTALASLVRGAVIRCTLTGTSEKPGEIGVANGDCRKGEEDLAATLVRDGHVFAETGFFSRHSGLESEAKNARRGIWAGKAERPESFRAAAWQAAKQTAPDSCPIKGRISARSKVYVMPWMPGYDRVSIRSARGERWFCTEQEALAAGWRPAEAS
;
A
#
# COMPACT_ATOMS: atom_id res chain seq x y z
N MET A 1 -91.70 13.85 19.01
CA MET A 1 -90.79 12.96 18.25
C MET A 1 -90.03 13.81 17.24
N LEU A 2 -88.80 14.24 17.55
CA LEU A 2 -87.98 15.06 16.64
C LEU A 2 -86.48 14.69 16.75
N GLY A 3 -86.00 14.04 15.68
CA GLY A 3 -84.71 14.19 15.01
C GLY A 3 -83.40 14.32 15.80
N TRP A 4 -82.66 13.22 15.94
CA TRP A 4 -81.21 13.25 16.14
C TRP A 4 -80.49 13.32 14.78
N ARG A 5 -79.95 14.48 14.42
CA ARG A 5 -78.99 14.64 13.31
C ARG A 5 -77.59 14.25 13.81
N LYS A 6 -77.09 13.09 13.35
CA LYS A 6 -75.71 12.65 13.57
C LYS A 6 -74.77 13.49 12.68
N LYS A 7 -73.94 14.37 13.27
CA LYS A 7 -72.79 14.96 12.57
C LYS A 7 -71.72 13.88 12.36
N ARG A 8 -71.26 13.73 11.11
CA ARG A 8 -70.09 12.92 10.74
C ARG A 8 -68.87 13.84 10.71
N ASP A 9 -68.22 14.03 11.85
CA ASP A 9 -66.86 14.58 11.87
C ASP A 9 -65.89 13.39 11.95
N GLY A 10 -65.61 12.82 10.77
CA GLY A 10 -64.58 11.81 10.60
C GLY A 10 -63.23 12.50 10.49
N PHE A 11 -62.37 12.27 11.48
CA PHE A 11 -60.98 12.74 11.53
C PHE A 11 -60.20 12.29 10.28
N GLU A 12 -59.89 13.22 9.37
CA GLU A 12 -59.12 12.93 8.14
C GLU A 12 -57.64 12.69 8.45
N TRP A 13 -57.26 11.43 8.47
CA TRP A 13 -55.89 10.95 8.73
C TRP A 13 -54.81 11.51 7.77
N HIS A 14 -55.19 12.01 6.59
CA HIS A 14 -54.24 12.48 5.58
C HIS A 14 -53.52 13.79 5.94
N ASP A 15 -54.19 14.73 6.62
CA ASP A 15 -53.59 16.03 6.95
C ASP A 15 -52.58 15.92 8.11
N TYR A 16 -52.80 15.01 9.05
CA TYR A 16 -51.85 14.74 10.14
C TYR A 16 -50.55 14.08 9.64
N VAL A 17 -50.63 13.19 8.65
CA VAL A 17 -49.43 12.54 8.08
C VAL A 17 -48.63 13.53 7.22
N ARG A 18 -49.31 14.40 6.45
CA ARG A 18 -48.64 15.41 5.61
C ARG A 18 -47.87 16.44 6.43
N THR A 19 -48.46 16.94 7.50
CA THR A 19 -47.82 17.92 8.41
C THR A 19 -46.61 17.31 9.12
N THR A 20 -46.71 16.06 9.59
CA THR A 20 -45.60 15.36 10.24
C THR A 20 -44.41 15.11 9.30
N ILE A 21 -44.67 14.77 8.02
CA ILE A 21 -43.61 14.56 7.03
C ILE A 21 -42.89 15.87 6.69
N LEU A 22 -43.62 16.98 6.54
CA LEU A 22 -43.05 18.29 6.26
C LEU A 22 -42.18 18.79 7.42
N VAL A 23 -42.66 18.66 8.67
CA VAL A 23 -41.89 19.02 9.87
C VAL A 23 -40.61 18.17 9.98
N ARG A 24 -40.68 16.87 9.71
CA ARG A 24 -39.49 15.98 9.71
C ARG A 24 -38.51 16.29 8.57
N ARG A 25 -38.96 16.85 7.45
CA ARG A 25 -38.08 17.29 6.34
C ARG A 25 -37.40 18.63 6.67
N ALA A 26 -38.14 19.58 7.25
CA ALA A 26 -37.59 20.85 7.72
C ALA A 26 -36.51 20.64 8.80
N LYS A 27 -36.81 19.81 9.80
CA LYS A 27 -35.87 19.46 10.88
C LYS A 27 -34.59 18.77 10.37
N ARG A 28 -34.70 17.99 9.28
CA ARG A 28 -33.53 17.38 8.62
C ARG A 28 -32.69 18.39 7.85
N ARG A 29 -33.30 19.39 7.19
CA ARG A 29 -32.56 20.46 6.51
C ARG A 29 -31.81 21.33 7.51
N GLN A 30 -32.48 21.72 8.60
CA GLN A 30 -31.85 22.52 9.66
C GLN A 30 -30.62 21.81 10.26
N LYS A 31 -30.72 20.52 10.59
CA LYS A 31 -29.56 19.74 11.06
C LYS A 31 -28.39 19.70 10.07
N VAL A 32 -28.68 19.70 8.77
CA VAL A 32 -27.63 19.72 7.72
C VAL A 32 -26.98 21.10 7.64
N ASP A 33 -27.75 22.17 7.77
CA ASP A 33 -27.21 23.53 7.73
C ASP A 33 -26.42 23.87 9.00
N ASP A 34 -26.87 23.41 10.17
CA ASP A 34 -26.12 23.51 11.43
C ASP A 34 -24.79 22.74 11.36
N ALA A 35 -24.79 21.54 10.77
CA ALA A 35 -23.58 20.75 10.57
C ALA A 35 -22.61 21.42 9.58
N ARG A 36 -23.11 22.10 8.55
CA ARG A 36 -22.29 22.88 7.61
C ARG A 36 -21.70 24.12 8.28
N ALA A 37 -22.47 24.82 9.11
CA ALA A 37 -21.99 25.97 9.86
C ALA A 37 -20.88 25.59 10.86
N ALA A 38 -21.07 24.48 11.59
CA ALA A 38 -20.05 23.94 12.49
C ALA A 38 -18.77 23.51 11.74
N ALA A 39 -18.91 22.87 10.57
CA ALA A 39 -17.78 22.50 9.73
C ALA A 39 -17.01 23.73 9.19
N ALA A 40 -17.73 24.80 8.81
CA ALA A 40 -17.11 26.05 8.36
C ALA A 40 -16.34 26.76 9.49
N HIS A 41 -16.86 26.72 10.72
CA HIS A 41 -16.17 27.27 11.89
C HIS A 41 -14.88 26.49 12.19
N GLY A 42 -14.95 25.16 12.23
CA GLY A 42 -13.78 24.29 12.46
C GLY A 42 -12.70 24.45 11.38
N LEU A 43 -13.08 24.68 10.12
CA LEU A 43 -12.14 24.98 9.03
C LEU A 43 -11.41 26.32 9.23
N LYS A 44 -12.11 27.33 9.77
CA LYS A 44 -11.53 28.65 10.02
C LYS A 44 -10.55 28.62 11.20
N GLU A 45 -10.89 27.90 12.27
CA GLU A 45 -10.02 27.68 13.42
C GLU A 45 -8.80 26.83 13.05
N ALA A 46 -8.98 25.76 12.27
CA ALA A 46 -7.89 24.94 11.76
C ALA A 46 -6.95 25.73 10.83
N GLY A 47 -7.50 26.66 10.03
CA GLY A 47 -6.73 27.57 9.19
C GLY A 47 -5.89 28.57 10.02
N ALA A 48 -6.45 29.13 11.08
CA ALA A 48 -5.74 30.02 11.99
C ALA A 48 -4.62 29.29 12.76
N ALA A 49 -4.88 28.07 13.25
CA ALA A 49 -3.88 27.24 13.91
C ALA A 49 -2.76 26.80 12.96
N ALA A 50 -3.08 26.49 11.70
CA ALA A 50 -2.10 26.14 10.68
C ALA A 50 -1.19 27.34 10.30
N ALA A 51 -1.74 28.55 10.24
CA ALA A 51 -0.96 29.76 10.00
C ALA A 51 0.01 30.05 11.15
N HIS A 52 -0.44 29.88 12.40
CA HIS A 52 0.40 30.07 13.59
C HIS A 52 1.54 29.05 13.67
N GLY A 53 1.26 27.77 13.38
CA GLY A 53 2.27 26.72 13.35
C GLY A 53 3.30 26.87 12.23
N LEU A 54 2.91 27.46 11.10
CA LEU A 54 3.83 27.72 9.98
C LEU A 54 4.82 28.86 10.29
N HIS A 55 4.38 29.89 11.02
CA HIS A 55 5.27 30.96 11.49
C HIS A 55 6.28 30.45 12.53
N GLU A 56 5.82 29.67 13.51
CA GLU A 56 6.70 29.09 14.53
C GLU A 56 7.73 28.10 13.95
N ALA A 57 7.32 27.31 12.94
CA ALA A 57 8.23 26.43 12.21
C ALA A 57 9.28 27.19 11.39
N ARG A 58 8.93 28.35 10.84
CA ARG A 58 9.86 29.20 10.08
C ARG A 58 10.93 29.80 10.99
N ASP A 59 10.53 30.27 12.17
CA ASP A 59 11.45 30.91 13.12
C ASP A 59 12.39 29.87 13.76
N LYS A 60 11.89 28.68 14.09
CA LYS A 60 12.72 27.55 14.55
C LYS A 60 13.66 27.03 13.46
N ALA A 61 13.25 27.06 12.19
CA ALA A 61 14.12 26.70 11.07
C ALA A 61 15.23 27.74 10.84
N ALA A 62 14.93 29.03 10.99
CA ALA A 62 15.92 30.10 10.89
C ALA A 62 16.98 30.01 12.02
N ASP A 63 16.56 29.71 13.25
CA ASP A 63 17.47 29.50 14.38
C ASP A 63 18.31 28.22 14.24
N GLY A 64 17.72 27.15 13.67
CA GLY A 64 18.43 25.91 13.36
C GLY A 64 19.51 26.09 12.28
N LEU A 65 19.23 26.91 11.26
CA LEU A 65 20.19 27.24 10.20
C LEU A 65 21.36 28.11 10.71
N ARG A 66 21.11 29.03 11.64
CA ARG A 66 22.19 29.82 12.28
C ARG A 66 23.09 28.94 13.15
N ARG A 67 22.51 28.08 13.99
CA ARG A 67 23.27 27.11 14.81
C ARG A 67 24.03 26.09 13.96
N ALA A 68 23.47 25.67 12.82
CA ALA A 68 24.16 24.79 11.87
C ALA A 68 25.33 25.49 11.16
N SER A 69 25.25 26.80 10.91
CA SER A 69 26.38 27.57 10.37
C SER A 69 27.51 27.78 11.39
N GLU A 70 27.18 27.84 12.68
CA GLU A 70 28.16 27.96 13.77
C GLU A 70 28.85 26.61 14.09
N MET A 71 28.17 25.48 13.86
CA MET A 71 28.73 24.13 14.04
C MET A 71 29.54 23.60 12.85
N GLY A 72 29.68 24.38 11.77
CA GLY A 72 30.32 24.00 10.51
C GLY A 72 31.83 23.74 10.53
N GLN A 73 32.50 23.77 11.69
CA GLN A 73 33.92 23.40 11.81
C GLN A 73 34.21 22.21 12.73
N ALA A 74 33.20 21.44 13.16
CA ALA A 74 33.48 20.26 13.98
C ALA A 74 32.56 19.06 13.71
N VAL A 75 33.20 17.94 13.38
CA VAL A 75 32.77 16.54 13.61
C VAL A 75 31.98 15.80 12.50
N GLY A 76 32.72 15.00 11.73
CA GLY A 76 32.72 13.52 11.77
C GLY A 76 31.41 12.72 11.80
N SER A 77 31.14 12.01 10.69
CA SER A 77 30.37 10.75 10.44
C SER A 77 29.09 10.35 11.22
N SER A 78 28.65 11.06 12.25
CA SER A 78 27.38 10.77 12.96
C SER A 78 26.18 11.56 12.39
N GLY A 79 26.43 12.53 11.51
CA GLY A 79 25.38 13.39 10.92
C GLY A 79 24.52 12.73 9.84
N ALA A 80 24.97 11.63 9.23
CA ALA A 80 24.28 11.02 8.08
C ALA A 80 22.96 10.31 8.45
N VAL A 81 22.85 9.77 9.66
CA VAL A 81 21.64 9.08 10.14
C VAL A 81 20.57 10.09 10.58
N ALA A 82 20.97 11.15 11.27
CA ALA A 82 20.07 12.25 11.65
C ALA A 82 19.55 13.01 10.42
N ALA A 83 20.42 13.25 9.42
CA ALA A 83 20.03 13.84 8.14
C ALA A 83 19.03 12.97 7.38
N ARG A 84 19.21 11.64 7.38
CA ARG A 84 18.24 10.70 6.77
C ARG A 84 16.86 10.75 7.43
N HIS A 85 16.79 10.79 8.76
CA HIS A 85 15.52 10.87 9.47
C HIS A 85 14.81 12.22 9.29
N LEU A 86 15.57 13.31 9.24
CA LEU A 86 15.03 14.64 8.96
C LEU A 86 14.52 14.75 7.51
N LEU A 87 15.27 14.24 6.54
CA LEU A 87 14.83 14.19 5.14
C LEU A 87 13.58 13.32 4.96
N ALA A 88 13.48 12.18 5.65
CA ALA A 88 12.29 11.34 5.62
C ALA A 88 11.05 12.03 6.22
N ARG A 89 11.21 12.80 7.30
CA ARG A 89 10.11 13.56 7.92
C ARG A 89 9.68 14.76 7.07
N LEU A 90 10.64 15.48 6.48
CA LEU A 90 10.38 16.57 5.54
C LEU A 90 9.68 16.05 4.27
N TRP A 91 10.05 14.86 3.81
CA TRP A 91 9.40 14.17 2.69
C TRP A 91 7.97 13.74 3.00
N GLN A 92 7.70 13.20 4.19
CA GLN A 92 6.33 12.87 4.60
C GLN A 92 5.44 14.11 4.74
N ALA A 93 5.99 15.23 5.22
CA ALA A 93 5.27 16.48 5.35
C ALA A 93 4.95 17.11 3.97
N SER A 94 5.91 17.09 3.03
CA SER A 94 5.69 17.60 1.67
C SER A 94 4.67 16.77 0.89
N TRP A 95 4.67 15.45 1.08
CA TRP A 95 3.72 14.54 0.44
C TRP A 95 2.27 14.74 0.92
N ARG A 96 2.06 14.99 2.21
CA ARG A 96 0.74 15.34 2.76
C ARG A 96 0.22 16.68 2.22
N GLY A 97 1.10 17.66 2.04
CA GLY A 97 0.77 18.94 1.41
C GLY A 97 0.35 18.79 -0.06
N LEU A 98 1.06 17.94 -0.82
CA LEU A 98 0.75 17.66 -2.24
C LEU A 98 -0.58 16.92 -2.42
N ILE A 99 -0.91 15.96 -1.53
CA ILE A 99 -2.21 15.26 -1.58
C ILE A 99 -3.36 16.22 -1.31
N ASN A 100 -3.24 17.10 -0.31
CA ASN A 100 -4.28 18.10 -0.01
C ASN A 100 -4.43 19.17 -1.11
N ALA A 101 -3.36 19.49 -1.84
CA ALA A 101 -3.45 20.36 -3.02
C ALA A 101 -4.12 19.65 -4.22
N SER A 102 -3.91 18.35 -4.39
CA SER A 102 -4.47 17.56 -5.49
C SER A 102 -5.99 17.33 -5.39
N THR A 103 -6.54 17.30 -4.18
CA THR A 103 -7.99 17.14 -3.96
C THR A 103 -8.77 18.41 -4.31
N ILE A 104 -8.16 19.60 -4.13
CA ILE A 104 -8.73 20.88 -4.56
C ILE A 104 -8.73 21.00 -6.09
N ALA A 105 -7.70 20.46 -6.76
CA ALA A 105 -7.63 20.42 -8.22
C ALA A 105 -8.61 19.41 -8.85
N ALA A 106 -8.84 18.26 -8.21
CA ALA A 106 -9.76 17.23 -8.69
C ALA A 106 -11.23 17.68 -8.71
N ALA A 107 -11.63 18.60 -7.82
CA ALA A 107 -12.96 19.20 -7.83
C ALA A 107 -13.18 20.13 -9.06
N GLY A 108 -12.11 20.74 -9.58
CA GLY A 108 -12.17 21.57 -10.78
C GLY A 108 -12.27 20.77 -12.08
N VAL A 109 -11.56 19.62 -12.16
CA VAL A 109 -11.53 18.78 -13.37
C VAL A 109 -12.87 18.06 -13.61
N ARG A 110 -13.60 17.70 -12.55
CA ARG A 110 -14.93 17.06 -12.68
C ARG A 110 -16.00 17.96 -13.30
N ARG A 111 -15.83 19.29 -13.28
CA ARG A 111 -16.73 20.23 -13.98
C ARG A 111 -16.46 20.33 -15.49
N LEU A 112 -15.30 19.86 -15.97
CA LEU A 112 -14.89 19.98 -17.37
C LEU A 112 -15.07 18.69 -18.19
N ALA A 113 -15.27 17.54 -17.53
CA ALA A 113 -15.32 16.22 -18.18
C ALA A 113 -16.73 15.79 -18.67
N GLY A 114 -17.62 16.74 -18.97
CA GLY A 114 -18.99 16.46 -19.44
C GLY A 114 -19.16 16.44 -20.97
N GLY A 115 -18.11 16.67 -21.76
CA GLY A 115 -18.21 16.73 -23.22
C GLY A 115 -17.14 15.87 -23.89
N THR A 116 -17.56 15.07 -24.88
CA THR A 116 -16.68 14.30 -25.77
C THR A 116 -15.77 15.27 -26.54
N MET A 117 -14.51 15.40 -26.14
CA MET A 117 -13.54 16.27 -26.80
C MET A 117 -12.88 15.55 -27.99
N THR A 118 -13.28 15.95 -29.19
CA THR A 118 -12.41 15.86 -30.37
C THR A 118 -11.29 16.89 -30.21
N LEU A 119 -10.03 16.45 -30.22
CA LEU A 119 -8.83 17.32 -30.15
C LEU A 119 -8.67 18.12 -31.45
N SER A 120 -9.45 19.19 -31.62
CA SER A 120 -9.16 20.24 -32.59
C SER A 120 -8.26 21.30 -31.95
N ALA A 121 -7.44 21.99 -32.76
CA ALA A 121 -6.56 23.07 -32.29
C ALA A 121 -7.31 24.18 -31.51
N ALA A 122 -8.62 24.32 -31.74
CA ALA A 122 -9.50 25.26 -31.03
C ALA A 122 -9.75 24.85 -29.56
N GLY A 123 -9.71 23.56 -29.21
CA GLY A 123 -9.96 23.08 -27.85
C GLY A 123 -8.82 23.35 -26.85
N LEU A 124 -7.61 23.62 -27.36
CA LEU A 124 -6.42 23.90 -26.53
C LEU A 124 -6.25 25.38 -26.20
N ALA A 125 -6.93 26.28 -26.91
CA ALA A 125 -6.84 27.73 -26.71
C ALA A 125 -7.09 28.19 -25.25
N PRO A 126 -8.17 27.77 -24.56
CA PRO A 126 -8.43 28.22 -23.19
C PRO A 126 -7.43 27.66 -22.17
N VAL A 127 -6.80 26.53 -22.46
CA VAL A 127 -5.76 25.92 -21.61
C VAL A 127 -4.43 26.66 -21.78
N LEU A 128 -4.07 26.97 -23.02
CA LEU A 128 -2.87 27.75 -23.35
C LEU A 128 -2.95 29.18 -22.81
N ASP A 129 -4.13 29.80 -22.84
CA ASP A 129 -4.36 31.13 -22.30
C ASP A 129 -4.19 31.16 -20.76
N ARG A 130 -4.64 30.12 -20.06
CA ARG A 130 -4.43 29.99 -18.60
C ARG A 130 -2.98 29.68 -18.22
N LEU A 131 -2.23 29.02 -19.10
CA LEU A 131 -0.78 28.78 -18.98
C LEU A 131 0.07 30.02 -19.34
N SER A 132 -0.55 31.10 -19.83
CA SER A 132 0.12 32.38 -20.05
C SER A 132 0.52 33.06 -18.74
N ASP A 133 -0.24 32.83 -17.67
CA ASP A 133 0.04 33.30 -16.32
C ASP A 133 1.29 32.62 -15.73
N ARG A 134 2.21 33.44 -15.21
CA ARG A 134 3.52 32.99 -14.70
C ARG A 134 3.36 32.05 -13.51
N ARG A 135 2.39 32.29 -12.62
CA ARG A 135 2.17 31.45 -11.43
C ARG A 135 1.62 30.09 -11.82
N THR A 136 0.63 30.06 -12.69
CA THR A 136 0.01 28.83 -13.20
C THR A 136 1.02 27.97 -13.96
N ARG A 137 1.89 28.59 -14.76
CA ARG A 137 2.96 27.89 -15.48
C ARG A 137 3.97 27.23 -14.54
N ILE A 138 4.46 27.96 -13.55
CA ILE A 138 5.42 27.41 -12.57
C ILE A 138 4.81 26.21 -11.84
N ALA A 139 3.54 26.31 -11.44
CA ALA A 139 2.84 25.20 -10.78
C ALA A 139 2.71 23.97 -11.68
N VAL A 140 2.31 24.13 -12.95
CA VAL A 140 2.15 23.01 -13.89
C VAL A 140 3.50 22.38 -14.24
N SER A 141 4.54 23.18 -14.46
CA SER A 141 5.89 22.68 -14.70
C SER A 141 6.46 21.93 -13.50
N ALA A 142 6.21 22.39 -12.27
CA ALA A 142 6.63 21.70 -11.05
C ALA A 142 5.98 20.32 -10.91
N VAL A 143 4.69 20.19 -11.25
CA VAL A 143 4.00 18.89 -11.27
C VAL A 143 4.61 17.97 -12.33
N GLY A 144 4.90 18.49 -13.52
CA GLY A 144 5.50 17.71 -14.60
C GLY A 144 6.92 17.22 -14.31
N ILE A 145 7.76 18.09 -13.73
CA ILE A 145 9.11 17.72 -13.30
C ILE A 145 9.05 16.68 -12.18
N SER A 146 8.15 16.84 -11.21
CA SER A 146 7.94 15.85 -10.14
C SER A 146 7.50 14.49 -10.70
N ALA A 147 6.66 14.48 -11.74
CA ALA A 147 6.24 13.27 -12.44
C ALA A 147 7.39 12.60 -13.22
N LEU A 148 8.29 13.37 -13.84
CA LEU A 148 9.51 12.84 -14.48
C LEU A 148 10.49 12.22 -13.48
N ILE A 149 10.71 12.88 -12.34
CA ILE A 149 11.57 12.36 -11.27
C ILE A 149 10.97 11.05 -10.73
N ALA A 150 9.66 11.01 -10.50
CA ALA A 150 8.96 9.80 -10.07
C ALA A 150 9.05 8.68 -11.11
N LEU A 151 8.96 8.99 -12.41
CA LEU A 151 9.18 8.04 -13.50
C LEU A 151 10.60 7.46 -13.46
N GLY A 152 11.62 8.32 -13.45
CA GLY A 152 13.03 7.90 -13.48
C GLY A 152 13.39 7.02 -12.27
N PHE A 153 13.01 7.46 -11.06
CA PHE A 153 13.25 6.69 -9.84
C PHE A 153 12.56 5.32 -9.87
N ARG A 154 11.33 5.27 -10.39
CA ARG A 154 10.56 4.02 -10.44
C ARG A 154 11.10 3.06 -11.48
N VAL A 155 11.46 3.54 -12.66
CA VAL A 155 12.09 2.71 -13.71
C VAL A 155 13.42 2.14 -13.21
N TRP A 156 14.20 2.95 -12.48
CA TRP A 156 15.47 2.51 -11.89
C TRP A 156 15.28 1.45 -10.79
N MET A 157 14.29 1.60 -9.91
CA MET A 157 14.08 0.67 -8.77
C MET A 157 13.27 -0.58 -9.10
N ILE A 158 12.27 -0.48 -9.99
CA ILE A 158 11.19 -1.49 -10.15
C ILE A 158 11.03 -1.91 -11.63
N GLY A 159 11.71 -1.26 -12.56
CA GLY A 159 11.51 -1.44 -13.99
C GLY A 159 10.28 -0.70 -14.54
N PHE A 160 9.96 -0.95 -15.81
CA PHE A 160 8.89 -0.23 -16.51
C PHE A 160 7.51 -0.91 -16.31
N ASP A 161 6.62 -0.31 -15.51
CA ASP A 161 5.26 -0.82 -15.23
C ASP A 161 4.15 0.17 -15.66
N ARG A 162 2.86 -0.20 -15.51
CA ARG A 162 1.72 0.67 -15.86
C ARG A 162 1.70 2.00 -15.09
N ARG A 163 2.32 2.05 -13.91
CA ARG A 163 2.39 3.25 -13.08
C ARG A 163 3.55 4.17 -13.51
N ALA A 164 4.64 3.61 -14.01
CA ALA A 164 5.68 4.34 -14.75
C ALA A 164 5.07 4.94 -16.02
N ALA A 165 4.31 4.16 -16.80
CA ALA A 165 3.62 4.69 -17.98
C ALA A 165 2.68 5.86 -17.64
N PHE A 166 1.95 5.80 -16.52
CA PHE A 166 1.11 6.90 -16.05
C PHE A 166 1.92 8.13 -15.64
N ALA A 167 3.03 7.97 -14.92
CA ALA A 167 3.91 9.08 -14.55
C ALA A 167 4.53 9.76 -15.78
N GLY A 168 4.91 8.97 -16.80
CA GLY A 168 5.39 9.50 -18.08
C GLY A 168 4.32 10.24 -18.86
N LEU A 169 3.09 9.71 -18.92
CA LEU A 169 1.97 10.41 -19.55
C LEU A 169 1.61 11.71 -18.83
N LEU A 170 1.63 11.71 -17.50
CA LEU A 170 1.40 12.91 -16.70
C LEU A 170 2.46 13.98 -16.98
N ALA A 171 3.74 13.59 -16.97
CA ALA A 171 4.85 14.47 -17.33
C ALA A 171 4.68 15.06 -18.73
N LEU A 172 4.38 14.23 -19.74
CA LEU A 172 4.14 14.68 -21.11
C LEU A 172 2.96 15.66 -21.20
N PHE A 173 1.86 15.36 -20.50
CA PHE A 173 0.64 16.17 -20.54
C PHE A 173 0.81 17.52 -19.82
N THR A 174 1.65 17.61 -18.80
CA THR A 174 1.92 18.87 -18.10
C THR A 174 3.07 19.68 -18.71
N LEU A 175 4.14 19.03 -19.18
CA LEU A 175 5.32 19.73 -19.71
C LEU A 175 5.16 20.07 -21.19
N GLY A 176 4.46 19.25 -21.98
CA GLY A 176 4.23 19.50 -23.40
C GLY A 176 3.59 20.87 -23.67
N PRO A 177 2.44 21.20 -23.06
CA PRO A 177 1.80 22.50 -23.22
C PRO A 177 2.64 23.67 -22.69
N ALA A 178 3.39 23.48 -21.59
CA ALA A 178 4.27 24.50 -21.04
C ALA A 178 5.42 24.85 -21.99
N LEU A 179 6.03 23.85 -22.62
CA LEU A 179 7.10 24.02 -23.62
C LEU A 179 6.56 24.65 -24.93
N LEU A 180 5.36 24.26 -25.37
CA LEU A 180 4.70 24.87 -26.53
C LEU A 180 4.37 26.35 -26.30
N ALA A 181 3.90 26.71 -25.10
CA ALA A 181 3.62 28.09 -24.73
C ALA A 181 4.89 28.97 -24.69
N GLU A 182 6.05 28.38 -24.39
CA GLU A 182 7.34 29.05 -24.43
C GLU A 182 7.80 29.29 -25.87
N ARG A 183 7.66 28.28 -26.75
CA ARG A 183 8.01 28.39 -28.17
C ARG A 183 7.18 29.45 -28.91
N ARG A 184 5.87 29.55 -28.64
CA ARG A 184 5.00 30.59 -29.22
C ARG A 184 5.41 32.01 -28.83
N ARG A 185 6.00 32.24 -27.64
CA ARG A 185 6.46 33.58 -27.24
C ARG A 185 7.67 34.04 -28.04
N SER A 186 8.57 33.11 -28.37
CA SER A 186 9.74 33.40 -29.20
C SER A 186 9.39 33.81 -30.64
N ASP A 187 8.26 33.33 -31.19
CA ASP A 187 7.79 33.74 -32.54
C ASP A 187 7.09 35.11 -32.56
N VAL A 188 6.54 35.57 -31.43
CA VAL A 188 5.75 36.82 -31.36
C VAL A 188 6.64 38.09 -31.21
N THR A 189 7.95 37.93 -31.06
CA THR A 189 8.91 39.05 -30.98
C THR A 189 9.56 39.47 -32.31
N VAL A 190 9.02 39.05 -33.46
CA VAL A 190 9.40 39.62 -34.76
C VAL A 190 8.38 40.70 -35.15
N ARG A 191 8.72 41.98 -34.95
CA ARG A 191 7.95 43.13 -35.47
C ARG A 191 7.91 43.06 -37.00
N PRO A 192 6.75 43.16 -37.67
CA PRO A 192 6.72 43.44 -39.10
C PRO A 192 7.11 44.90 -39.31
N ALA A 193 8.22 45.13 -40.02
CA ALA A 193 8.54 46.44 -40.55
C ALA A 193 7.53 46.78 -41.66
N ALA A 194 6.86 47.92 -41.51
CA ALA A 194 5.96 48.47 -42.51
C ALA A 194 6.74 48.84 -43.79
N LEU A 195 6.16 48.52 -44.95
CA LEU A 195 6.60 48.97 -46.27
C LEU A 195 6.47 50.50 -46.41
N GLY A 196 7.50 51.16 -46.93
CA GLY A 196 7.40 52.57 -47.34
C GLY A 196 8.69 53.23 -47.86
N LYS A 197 9.05 52.93 -49.12
CA LYS A 197 9.75 53.78 -50.12
C LYS A 197 11.18 54.32 -49.85
N ALA A 198 12.12 53.77 -50.63
CA ALA A 198 13.12 54.43 -51.51
C ALA A 198 13.59 55.87 -51.20
N ASN A 199 14.88 56.07 -50.89
CA ASN A 199 15.94 56.40 -51.87
C ASN A 199 17.26 56.86 -51.18
N ALA A 200 18.38 56.39 -51.75
CA ALA A 200 19.70 56.99 -51.93
C ALA A 200 20.44 57.70 -50.77
N GLY A 201 21.72 57.30 -50.60
CA GLY A 201 22.80 58.27 -50.39
C GLY A 201 23.67 58.12 -49.13
N ALA A 202 24.79 57.43 -49.30
CA ALA A 202 26.16 57.71 -48.82
C ALA A 202 26.44 58.38 -47.44
N SER A 203 27.51 57.87 -46.84
CA SER A 203 28.52 58.48 -45.92
C SER A 203 28.30 58.38 -44.39
N GLY A 204 29.34 57.88 -43.68
CA GLY A 204 29.45 57.74 -42.20
C GLY A 204 29.84 59.05 -41.49
N PRO A 205 30.52 59.07 -40.31
CA PRO A 205 30.93 58.01 -39.37
C PRO A 205 30.50 58.25 -37.88
N ASP A 206 30.83 57.29 -37.00
CA ASP A 206 31.19 57.41 -35.55
C ASP A 206 30.34 58.31 -34.61
N THR A 207 29.69 57.84 -33.54
CA THR A 207 30.30 57.37 -32.27
C THR A 207 29.18 57.21 -31.21
N GLY A 208 29.35 56.30 -30.23
CA GLY A 208 28.83 56.53 -28.87
C GLY A 208 27.78 55.58 -28.24
N GLY A 209 28.21 54.38 -27.82
CA GLY A 209 27.79 53.68 -26.57
C GLY A 209 26.41 53.00 -26.51
N PRO A 210 26.03 52.36 -25.37
CA PRO A 210 26.85 51.60 -24.42
C PRO A 210 26.22 50.24 -24.02
N ALA A 211 27.07 49.38 -23.44
CA ALA A 211 26.71 48.34 -22.46
C ALA A 211 25.73 47.22 -22.87
N PHE A 212 26.29 46.17 -23.48
CA PHE A 212 25.65 44.84 -23.49
C PHE A 212 25.61 44.29 -22.06
N SER A 213 24.48 44.47 -21.38
CA SER A 213 24.26 43.93 -20.03
C SER A 213 24.05 42.43 -20.09
N MET A 214 25.14 41.71 -19.82
CA MET A 214 25.22 40.27 -19.64
C MET A 214 24.49 39.86 -18.34
N ARG A 215 23.16 39.77 -18.37
CA ARG A 215 22.35 39.24 -17.26
C ARG A 215 21.14 38.46 -17.77
N LEU A 216 21.37 37.34 -18.46
CA LEU A 216 20.33 36.34 -18.74
C LEU A 216 20.85 34.91 -18.96
N LEU A 217 22.03 34.59 -18.42
CA LEU A 217 22.43 33.20 -18.17
C LEU A 217 22.56 33.00 -16.65
N SER A 218 21.54 32.41 -16.01
CA SER A 218 21.58 31.60 -14.77
C SER A 218 20.21 31.63 -14.07
N PRO A 219 19.33 30.66 -14.34
CA PRO A 219 19.12 29.58 -13.37
C PRO A 219 19.12 28.16 -13.98
N ALA A 220 19.09 28.04 -15.31
CA ALA A 220 19.08 26.74 -16.00
C ALA A 220 20.43 26.00 -15.90
N LEU A 221 21.56 26.73 -15.95
CA LEU A 221 22.89 26.15 -15.77
C LEU A 221 23.17 25.76 -14.32
N ALA A 222 22.64 26.50 -13.34
CA ALA A 222 22.79 26.19 -11.93
C ALA A 222 22.05 24.89 -11.54
N TRP A 223 20.85 24.66 -12.09
CA TRP A 223 20.10 23.42 -11.90
C TRP A 223 20.70 22.24 -12.67
N GLY A 224 21.21 22.48 -13.88
CA GLY A 224 21.94 21.47 -14.65
C GLY A 224 23.22 20.99 -13.95
N ALA A 225 24.00 21.93 -13.40
CA ALA A 225 25.21 21.61 -12.63
C ALA A 225 24.88 20.88 -11.31
N PHE A 226 23.79 21.26 -10.63
CA PHE A 226 23.34 20.59 -9.40
C PHE A 226 22.85 19.16 -9.66
N ALA A 227 22.14 18.93 -10.77
CA ALA A 227 21.70 17.59 -11.18
C ALA A 227 22.88 16.71 -11.62
N ALA A 228 23.85 17.27 -12.36
CA ALA A 228 25.07 16.56 -12.75
C ALA A 228 25.95 16.18 -11.54
N LEU A 229 26.08 17.07 -10.54
CA LEU A 229 26.81 16.80 -9.31
C LEU A 229 26.12 15.75 -8.42
N MET A 230 24.79 15.67 -8.42
CA MET A 230 24.05 14.61 -7.72
C MET A 230 24.20 13.24 -8.39
N VAL A 231 24.26 13.19 -9.73
CA VAL A 231 24.45 11.94 -10.47
C VAL A 231 25.90 11.45 -10.39
N LEU A 232 26.87 12.35 -10.46
CA LEU A 232 28.30 11.99 -10.39
C LEU A 232 28.79 11.80 -8.94
N GLY A 233 28.22 12.51 -7.96
CA GLY A 233 28.64 12.44 -6.55
C GLY A 233 28.20 11.17 -5.81
N VAL A 234 27.17 10.47 -6.30
CA VAL A 234 26.70 9.20 -5.69
C VAL A 234 27.30 7.97 -6.40
N GLY A 235 27.78 8.12 -7.64
CA GLY A 235 28.43 7.04 -8.39
C GLY A 235 29.80 6.62 -7.86
N SER A 236 30.52 7.51 -7.17
CA SER A 236 31.87 7.23 -6.64
C SER A 236 31.89 6.60 -5.23
N LEU A 237 30.73 6.22 -4.67
CA LEU A 237 30.64 5.61 -3.34
C LEU A 237 30.20 4.13 -3.36
N ILE A 238 30.11 3.51 -4.55
CA ILE A 238 29.85 2.08 -4.69
C ILE A 238 30.83 1.53 -5.75
N GLY A 239 32.06 1.24 -5.32
CA GLY A 239 32.98 0.42 -6.10
C GLY A 239 32.44 -1.00 -6.24
N PRO A 240 32.84 -1.76 -7.28
CA PRO A 240 32.42 -3.14 -7.44
C PRO A 240 32.89 -3.97 -6.25
N GLY A 241 31.94 -4.61 -5.55
CA GLY A 241 32.22 -5.46 -4.40
C GLY A 241 33.04 -6.70 -4.78
N PRO A 242 33.89 -7.21 -3.86
CA PRO A 242 34.74 -8.36 -4.13
C PRO A 242 33.94 -9.67 -4.20
N GLU A 243 34.38 -10.58 -5.07
CA GLU A 243 33.91 -11.96 -5.19
C GLU A 243 34.17 -12.76 -3.90
N PRO A 244 33.35 -13.79 -3.60
CA PRO A 244 33.56 -14.66 -2.46
C PRO A 244 34.58 -15.75 -2.84
N GLY A 245 35.82 -15.57 -2.43
CA GLY A 245 36.83 -16.60 -2.61
C GLY A 245 38.10 -16.32 -1.82
N ARG A 246 38.36 -17.21 -0.84
CA ARG A 246 39.65 -17.47 -0.17
C ARG A 246 39.91 -16.67 1.12
N ASP A 247 39.68 -17.35 2.25
CA ASP A 247 40.24 -16.99 3.55
C ASP A 247 41.77 -17.06 3.54
N PRO A 248 42.48 -15.99 3.96
CA PRO A 248 43.88 -16.06 4.33
C PRO A 248 44.03 -15.58 5.78
N ASN A 249 43.56 -16.38 6.75
CA ASN A 249 43.93 -16.16 8.14
C ASN A 249 44.00 -17.47 8.95
N THR A 250 44.75 -18.44 8.43
CA THR A 250 45.57 -19.28 9.30
C THR A 250 46.77 -18.44 9.73
N ARG A 251 46.57 -17.64 10.78
CA ARG A 251 47.67 -17.15 11.59
C ARG A 251 47.50 -17.75 12.97
N THR A 252 48.26 -18.81 13.17
CA THR A 252 48.68 -19.35 14.46
C THR A 252 48.99 -18.21 15.43
N SER A 253 48.13 -18.06 16.43
CA SER A 253 48.46 -17.28 17.62
C SER A 253 48.76 -18.28 18.72
N ASP A 254 50.05 -18.51 18.90
CA ASP A 254 50.63 -19.04 20.13
C ASP A 254 50.08 -18.24 21.33
N VAL A 255 49.28 -18.90 22.15
CA VAL A 255 48.96 -18.40 23.49
C VAL A 255 49.83 -19.17 24.46
N ALA A 256 50.79 -18.43 25.02
CA ALA A 256 51.67 -18.88 26.07
C ALA A 256 50.90 -19.53 27.22
N ARG A 257 51.37 -20.71 27.59
CA ARG A 257 50.92 -21.55 28.69
C ARG A 257 51.35 -20.89 30.01
N LEU A 258 50.40 -20.43 30.82
CA LEU A 258 50.60 -20.16 32.25
C LEU A 258 49.95 -21.29 33.06
N PRO A 259 50.63 -21.87 34.07
CA PRO A 259 50.07 -22.92 34.89
C PRO A 259 49.25 -22.29 36.02
N THR A 260 47.93 -22.42 35.95
CA THR A 260 47.07 -22.17 37.11
C THR A 260 46.50 -23.50 37.58
N THR A 261 47.19 -24.11 38.54
CA THR A 261 46.62 -25.12 39.42
C THR A 261 45.53 -24.47 40.26
N GLY A 262 44.27 -24.73 39.91
CA GLY A 262 43.10 -24.33 40.69
C GLY A 262 41.94 -25.24 40.31
N ALA A 263 41.62 -26.20 41.17
CA ALA A 263 40.50 -27.10 41.00
C ALA A 263 39.20 -26.29 41.01
N VAL A 264 38.60 -26.08 39.84
CA VAL A 264 37.22 -25.60 39.71
C VAL A 264 36.34 -26.83 39.55
N THR A 265 35.56 -27.11 40.59
CA THR A 265 34.46 -28.07 40.61
C THR A 265 33.57 -27.84 39.37
N PRO A 266 33.29 -28.87 38.53
CA PRO A 266 32.39 -28.68 37.41
C PRO A 266 30.99 -28.36 37.94
N ALA A 267 30.51 -27.15 37.64
CA ALA A 267 29.12 -26.78 37.85
C ALA A 267 28.24 -27.73 37.03
N ALA A 268 27.19 -28.26 37.65
CA ALA A 268 26.24 -29.16 37.04
C ALA A 268 25.73 -28.60 35.69
N PRO A 269 25.51 -29.47 34.67
CA PRO A 269 25.01 -29.02 33.38
C PRO A 269 23.67 -28.31 33.57
N VAL A 270 23.63 -27.03 33.23
CA VAL A 270 22.38 -26.28 33.07
C VAL A 270 21.58 -27.01 31.99
N PRO A 271 20.30 -27.34 32.21
CA PRO A 271 19.50 -27.99 31.18
C PRO A 271 19.49 -27.10 29.94
N GLU A 272 20.02 -27.62 28.83
CA GLU A 272 19.91 -27.01 27.52
C GLU A 272 18.44 -26.69 27.27
N ARG A 273 18.14 -25.39 27.12
CA ARG A 273 16.85 -24.96 26.59
C ARG A 273 16.73 -25.61 25.22
N SER A 274 15.76 -26.51 25.07
CA SER A 274 15.42 -27.19 23.83
C SER A 274 15.37 -26.17 22.69
N GLU A 275 16.41 -26.13 21.85
CA GLU A 275 16.37 -25.36 20.62
C GLU A 275 15.24 -25.93 19.78
N THR A 276 14.19 -25.13 19.53
CA THR A 276 13.22 -25.48 18.50
C THR A 276 14.00 -25.74 17.22
N PRO A 277 13.80 -26.90 16.55
CA PRO A 277 14.54 -27.22 15.34
C PRO A 277 14.41 -26.05 14.36
N SER A 278 15.52 -25.42 13.99
CA SER A 278 15.54 -24.32 13.03
C SER A 278 15.14 -24.77 11.62
N GLU A 279 15.15 -26.08 11.38
CA GLU A 279 14.82 -26.70 10.11
C GLU A 279 13.94 -27.95 10.30
N LEU A 280 12.94 -28.11 9.44
CA LEU A 280 12.12 -29.32 9.33
C LEU A 280 12.32 -29.94 7.94
N ARG A 281 12.72 -31.21 7.88
CA ARG A 281 13.01 -31.90 6.63
C ARG A 281 12.36 -33.28 6.56
N GLY A 282 11.80 -33.64 5.41
CA GLY A 282 11.24 -34.96 5.18
C GLY A 282 10.20 -35.01 4.07
N ARG A 283 9.53 -36.15 3.92
CA ARG A 283 8.38 -36.26 3.02
C ARG A 283 7.23 -35.42 3.58
N ALA A 284 6.67 -34.55 2.75
CA ALA A 284 5.58 -33.66 3.15
C ALA A 284 4.22 -34.14 2.62
N ARG A 285 3.16 -33.84 3.37
CA ARG A 285 1.76 -33.99 2.95
C ARG A 285 1.03 -32.67 3.12
N ALA A 286 0.34 -32.21 2.08
CA ALA A 286 -0.49 -31.00 2.17
C ALA A 286 -1.75 -31.23 3.01
N LEU A 287 -1.93 -30.39 4.02
CA LEU A 287 -3.13 -30.32 4.85
C LEU A 287 -4.13 -29.29 4.31
N SER A 288 -3.65 -28.13 3.87
CA SER A 288 -4.41 -27.03 3.24
C SER A 288 -3.62 -26.48 2.03
N GLY A 289 -4.04 -25.33 1.48
CA GLY A 289 -3.28 -24.63 0.43
C GLY A 289 -1.97 -24.00 0.90
N ASP A 290 -1.74 -23.93 2.21
CA ASP A 290 -0.57 -23.30 2.83
C ASP A 290 0.03 -24.10 4.00
N MET A 291 -0.55 -25.23 4.43
CA MET A 291 0.00 -26.05 5.52
C MET A 291 0.47 -27.42 5.04
N LEU A 292 1.66 -27.81 5.50
CA LEU A 292 2.28 -29.11 5.28
C LEU A 292 2.46 -29.86 6.60
N ARG A 293 2.27 -31.17 6.57
CA ARG A 293 2.71 -32.12 7.60
C ARG A 293 4.02 -32.76 7.14
N ILE A 294 5.07 -32.66 7.95
CA ILE A 294 6.37 -33.32 7.71
C ILE A 294 6.72 -34.12 8.97
N GLY A 295 6.68 -35.45 8.86
CA GLY A 295 6.78 -36.32 10.04
C GLY A 295 5.68 -36.01 11.05
N ARG A 296 6.07 -35.64 12.28
CA ARG A 296 5.15 -35.21 13.35
C ARG A 296 4.91 -33.69 13.36
N GLY A 297 5.73 -32.91 12.67
CA GLY A 297 5.63 -31.46 12.63
C GLY A 297 4.61 -30.97 11.60
N THR A 298 3.97 -29.83 11.91
CA THR A 298 3.13 -29.09 10.96
C THR A 298 3.75 -27.72 10.72
N VAL A 299 3.87 -27.33 9.46
CA VAL A 299 4.44 -26.04 9.04
C VAL A 299 3.49 -25.33 8.09
N ARG A 300 3.25 -24.04 8.33
CA ARG A 300 2.56 -23.12 7.44
C ARG A 300 3.59 -22.38 6.59
N LEU A 301 3.36 -22.36 5.29
CA LEU A 301 4.17 -21.62 4.33
C LEU A 301 4.08 -20.12 4.63
N GLY A 302 5.24 -19.47 4.78
CA GLY A 302 5.34 -18.04 4.99
C GLY A 302 5.00 -17.22 3.73
N HIS A 303 4.72 -15.93 3.95
CA HIS A 303 4.60 -14.91 2.88
C HIS A 303 3.48 -15.13 1.85
N ILE A 304 2.50 -15.98 2.18
CA ILE A 304 1.34 -16.27 1.33
C ILE A 304 0.06 -16.33 2.15
N GLU A 305 -1.07 -16.16 1.47
CA GLU A 305 -2.41 -16.39 2.01
C GLU A 305 -3.14 -17.38 1.11
N ALA A 306 -3.45 -18.58 1.60
CA ALA A 306 -4.21 -19.56 0.84
C ALA A 306 -5.73 -19.34 1.00
N PRO A 307 -6.54 -19.55 -0.06
CA PRO A 307 -7.99 -19.62 0.07
C PRO A 307 -8.41 -20.66 1.12
N GLU A 308 -9.42 -20.32 1.94
CA GLU A 308 -9.92 -21.21 2.98
C GLU A 308 -10.40 -22.53 2.37
N ALA A 309 -10.30 -23.65 3.09
CA ALA A 309 -10.66 -24.96 2.51
C ALA A 309 -12.12 -25.02 1.99
N GLY A 310 -13.03 -24.26 2.62
CA GLY A 310 -14.43 -24.14 2.21
C GLY A 310 -14.67 -23.09 1.11
N GLN A 311 -13.66 -22.28 0.76
CA GLN A 311 -13.81 -21.13 -0.12
C GLN A 311 -14.03 -21.54 -1.57
N THR A 312 -15.01 -20.86 -2.17
CA THR A 312 -15.30 -20.91 -3.60
C THR A 312 -14.92 -19.60 -4.28
N CYS A 313 -14.40 -19.70 -5.49
CA CYS A 313 -14.08 -18.56 -6.35
C CYS A 313 -14.98 -18.59 -7.58
N THR A 314 -15.08 -17.47 -8.28
CA THR A 314 -15.98 -17.32 -9.43
C THR A 314 -15.17 -17.08 -10.70
N ARG A 315 -15.36 -17.91 -11.72
CA ARG A 315 -14.77 -17.72 -13.06
C ARG A 315 -15.41 -16.54 -13.78
N GLU A 316 -14.79 -16.08 -14.87
CA GLU A 316 -15.35 -15.00 -15.72
C GLU A 316 -16.77 -15.30 -16.23
N ASN A 317 -17.08 -16.56 -16.53
CA ASN A 317 -18.41 -16.99 -16.95
C ASN A 317 -19.43 -17.12 -15.81
N GLY A 318 -19.09 -16.70 -14.59
CA GLY A 318 -19.95 -16.79 -13.40
C GLY A 318 -19.96 -18.15 -12.72
N LYS A 319 -19.30 -19.17 -13.28
CA LYS A 319 -19.25 -20.52 -12.67
C LYS A 319 -18.41 -20.49 -11.38
N GLN A 320 -19.00 -20.95 -10.28
CA GLN A 320 -18.30 -21.16 -9.02
C GLN A 320 -17.45 -22.44 -9.06
N TRP A 321 -16.31 -22.40 -8.37
CA TRP A 321 -15.42 -23.55 -8.22
C TRP A 321 -14.68 -23.49 -6.88
N ARG A 322 -14.28 -24.66 -6.36
CA ARG A 322 -13.69 -24.80 -5.02
C ARG A 322 -12.21 -24.44 -5.02
N CYS A 323 -11.89 -23.15 -5.01
CA CYS A 323 -10.51 -22.67 -5.08
C CYS A 323 -9.67 -23.06 -3.85
N GLY A 324 -10.26 -23.16 -2.65
CA GLY A 324 -9.54 -23.71 -1.48
C GLY A 324 -9.07 -25.15 -1.68
N ALA A 325 -9.95 -26.00 -2.19
CA ALA A 325 -9.60 -27.40 -2.50
C ALA A 325 -8.58 -27.51 -3.63
N ALA A 326 -8.66 -26.62 -4.62
CA ALA A 326 -7.69 -26.55 -5.71
C ALA A 326 -6.30 -26.11 -5.23
N ALA A 327 -6.22 -25.12 -4.33
CA ALA A 327 -4.96 -24.67 -3.73
C ALA A 327 -4.27 -25.80 -2.95
N ARG A 328 -5.03 -26.56 -2.14
CA ARG A 328 -4.50 -27.75 -1.47
C ARG A 328 -4.02 -28.81 -2.46
N THR A 329 -4.78 -29.06 -3.52
CA THR A 329 -4.39 -30.02 -4.57
C THR A 329 -3.10 -29.61 -5.26
N ALA A 330 -2.91 -28.32 -5.53
CA ALA A 330 -1.69 -27.77 -6.10
C ALA A 330 -0.49 -27.99 -5.17
N LEU A 331 -0.60 -27.63 -3.89
CA LEU A 331 0.47 -27.87 -2.91
C LEU A 331 0.77 -29.37 -2.75
N ALA A 332 -0.26 -30.22 -2.72
CA ALA A 332 -0.10 -31.67 -2.68
C ALA A 332 0.63 -32.22 -3.91
N SER A 333 0.43 -31.60 -5.08
CA SER A 333 1.13 -31.97 -6.31
C SER A 333 2.60 -31.55 -6.27
N LEU A 334 2.90 -30.34 -5.81
CA LEU A 334 4.27 -29.82 -5.70
C LEU A 334 5.14 -30.71 -4.81
N VAL A 335 4.61 -31.11 -3.65
CA VAL A 335 5.34 -31.89 -2.64
C VAL A 335 5.32 -33.40 -2.86
N ARG A 336 4.57 -33.89 -3.87
CA ARG A 336 4.38 -35.32 -4.10
C ARG A 336 5.72 -36.02 -4.35
N GLY A 337 5.97 -37.08 -3.57
CA GLY A 337 7.15 -37.93 -3.74
C GLY A 337 8.49 -37.28 -3.35
N ALA A 338 8.50 -36.00 -2.98
CA ALA A 338 9.71 -35.22 -2.73
C ALA A 338 10.05 -35.10 -1.23
N VAL A 339 11.33 -34.89 -0.93
CA VAL A 339 11.79 -34.43 0.38
C VAL A 339 11.75 -32.91 0.37
N ILE A 340 10.95 -32.34 1.27
CA ILE A 340 10.81 -30.90 1.46
C ILE A 340 11.72 -30.47 2.61
N ARG A 341 12.36 -29.32 2.44
CA ARG A 341 13.15 -28.63 3.47
C ARG A 341 12.43 -27.34 3.85
N CYS A 342 12.16 -27.14 5.13
CA CYS A 342 11.54 -25.92 5.64
C CYS A 342 12.44 -25.27 6.69
N THR A 343 12.79 -24.00 6.49
CA THR A 343 13.44 -23.18 7.52
C THR A 343 12.37 -22.52 8.36
N LEU A 344 12.35 -22.78 9.67
CA LEU A 344 11.30 -22.29 10.56
C LEU A 344 11.61 -20.87 11.02
N THR A 345 10.62 -19.98 10.93
CA THR A 345 10.73 -18.56 11.31
C THR A 345 10.04 -18.27 12.65
N GLY A 346 9.26 -19.22 13.17
CA GLY A 346 8.57 -19.11 14.46
C GLY A 346 7.41 -20.09 14.55
N THR A 347 6.58 -19.94 15.58
CA THR A 347 5.34 -20.70 15.76
C THR A 347 4.12 -19.81 15.59
N SER A 348 3.01 -20.39 15.14
CA SER A 348 1.73 -19.69 15.04
C SER A 348 1.24 -19.31 16.44
N GLU A 349 0.95 -18.01 16.61
CA GLU A 349 0.30 -17.48 17.81
C GLU A 349 -1.23 -17.59 17.75
N LYS A 350 -1.77 -18.09 16.62
CA LYS A 350 -3.22 -18.16 16.42
C LYS A 350 -3.84 -19.20 17.37
N PRO A 351 -4.96 -18.85 18.05
CA PRO A 351 -5.76 -19.84 18.76
C PRO A 351 -6.09 -21.02 17.84
N GLY A 352 -6.01 -22.25 18.37
CA GLY A 352 -6.26 -23.46 17.59
C GLY A 352 -5.07 -23.96 16.75
N GLU A 353 -4.04 -23.14 16.54
CA GLU A 353 -2.85 -23.53 15.77
C GLU A 353 -1.61 -23.75 16.64
N ILE A 354 -1.82 -24.04 17.93
CA ILE A 354 -0.73 -24.30 18.87
C ILE A 354 0.11 -25.47 18.36
N GLY A 355 1.42 -25.22 18.17
CA GLY A 355 2.36 -26.21 17.64
C GLY A 355 2.49 -26.24 16.11
N VAL A 356 1.81 -25.34 15.38
CA VAL A 356 2.06 -25.11 13.96
C VAL A 356 3.23 -24.14 13.83
N ALA A 357 4.30 -24.54 13.14
CA ALA A 357 5.41 -23.66 12.81
C ALA A 357 5.09 -22.80 11.59
N ASN A 358 5.65 -21.60 11.49
CA ASN A 358 5.72 -20.83 10.25
C ASN A 358 7.11 -21.01 9.63
N GLY A 359 7.21 -21.03 8.31
CA GLY A 359 8.52 -21.16 7.67
C GLY A 359 8.53 -21.07 6.15
N ASP A 360 9.74 -20.91 5.62
CA ASP A 360 10.04 -20.95 4.19
C ASP A 360 10.35 -22.39 3.78
N CYS A 361 9.54 -22.97 2.87
CA CYS A 361 9.71 -24.35 2.43
C CYS A 361 10.13 -24.47 0.97
N ARG A 362 11.06 -25.38 0.70
CA ARG A 362 11.62 -25.64 -0.63
C ARG A 362 11.62 -27.13 -1.01
N LYS A 363 11.53 -27.37 -2.32
CA LYS A 363 11.78 -28.65 -2.98
C LYS A 363 13.06 -28.52 -3.82
N GLY A 364 14.18 -28.98 -3.30
CA GLY A 364 15.49 -28.60 -3.85
C GLY A 364 15.66 -27.08 -3.75
N GLU A 365 15.90 -26.41 -4.88
CA GLU A 365 15.99 -24.95 -4.97
C GLU A 365 14.64 -24.26 -5.21
N GLU A 366 13.58 -25.02 -5.50
CA GLU A 366 12.26 -24.46 -5.79
C GLU A 366 11.53 -24.01 -4.52
N ASP A 367 11.20 -22.73 -4.43
CA ASP A 367 10.36 -22.16 -3.36
C ASP A 367 8.88 -22.48 -3.59
N LEU A 368 8.29 -23.23 -2.65
CA LEU A 368 6.90 -23.68 -2.75
C LEU A 368 5.90 -22.53 -2.72
N ALA A 369 6.13 -21.53 -1.87
CA ALA A 369 5.26 -20.37 -1.74
C ALA A 369 5.30 -19.54 -3.02
N ALA A 370 6.50 -19.29 -3.55
CA ALA A 370 6.67 -18.58 -4.80
C ALA A 370 5.97 -19.29 -5.98
N THR A 371 6.10 -20.62 -6.09
CA THR A 371 5.44 -21.39 -7.16
C THR A 371 3.92 -21.33 -7.03
N LEU A 372 3.36 -21.50 -5.84
CA LEU A 372 1.91 -21.39 -5.64
C LEU A 372 1.35 -20.02 -6.02
N VAL A 373 2.06 -18.93 -5.70
CA VAL A 373 1.64 -17.56 -6.06
C VAL A 373 1.74 -17.35 -7.56
N ARG A 374 2.86 -17.75 -8.19
CA ARG A 374 3.11 -17.60 -9.63
C ARG A 374 2.07 -18.31 -10.49
N ASP A 375 1.63 -19.48 -10.05
CA ASP A 375 0.62 -20.29 -10.73
C ASP A 375 -0.81 -19.87 -10.38
N GLY A 376 -0.96 -18.87 -9.50
CA GLY A 376 -2.25 -18.30 -9.11
C GLY A 376 -3.09 -19.21 -8.24
N HIS A 377 -2.49 -20.10 -7.44
CA HIS A 377 -3.22 -20.97 -6.51
C HIS A 377 -3.50 -20.29 -5.17
N VAL A 378 -2.66 -19.34 -4.77
CA VAL A 378 -2.74 -18.61 -3.50
C VAL A 378 -2.45 -17.12 -3.73
N PHE A 379 -2.74 -16.29 -2.73
CA PHE A 379 -2.39 -14.88 -2.73
C PHE A 379 -1.01 -14.69 -2.12
N ALA A 380 -0.33 -13.61 -2.50
CA ALA A 380 0.81 -13.13 -1.73
C ALA A 380 0.30 -12.48 -0.43
N GLU A 381 1.09 -12.57 0.64
CA GLU A 381 0.81 -11.85 1.88
C GLU A 381 0.67 -10.34 1.60
N THR A 382 -0.26 -9.69 2.29
CA THR A 382 -0.46 -8.25 2.17
C THR A 382 0.67 -7.46 2.84
N GLY A 383 1.17 -6.41 2.17
CA GLY A 383 2.20 -5.53 2.75
C GLY A 383 3.08 -4.86 1.71
N PHE A 384 3.69 -3.73 2.08
CA PHE A 384 4.58 -2.97 1.17
C PHE A 384 5.83 -3.77 0.76
N PHE A 385 6.36 -4.58 1.67
CA PHE A 385 7.54 -5.43 1.45
C PHE A 385 7.18 -6.90 1.19
N SER A 386 5.95 -7.17 0.68
CA SER A 386 5.53 -8.53 0.36
C SER A 386 6.43 -9.16 -0.70
N ARG A 387 7.13 -10.23 -0.30
CA ARG A 387 8.13 -10.95 -1.08
C ARG A 387 7.62 -11.42 -2.44
N HIS A 388 6.34 -11.81 -2.51
CA HIS A 388 5.73 -12.43 -3.69
C HIS A 388 4.79 -11.49 -4.47
N SER A 389 4.75 -10.20 -4.15
CA SER A 389 3.86 -9.23 -4.80
C SER A 389 4.05 -9.11 -6.32
N GLY A 390 5.28 -9.25 -6.80
CA GLY A 390 5.59 -9.30 -8.24
C GLY A 390 5.00 -10.54 -8.92
N LEU A 391 5.15 -11.71 -8.30
CA LEU A 391 4.60 -12.98 -8.80
C LEU A 391 3.07 -12.97 -8.80
N GLU A 392 2.45 -12.39 -7.76
CA GLU A 392 1.00 -12.23 -7.70
C GLU A 392 0.50 -11.34 -8.86
N SER A 393 1.23 -10.26 -9.15
CA SER A 393 0.92 -9.36 -10.27
C SER A 393 1.04 -10.08 -11.62
N GLU A 394 2.04 -10.93 -11.79
CA GLU A 394 2.21 -11.78 -12.99
C GLU A 394 1.03 -12.76 -13.14
N ALA A 395 0.72 -13.52 -12.08
CA ALA A 395 -0.39 -14.48 -12.08
C ALA A 395 -1.73 -13.80 -12.39
N LYS A 396 -1.94 -12.59 -11.86
CA LYS A 396 -3.10 -11.76 -12.13
C LYS A 396 -3.18 -11.30 -13.58
N ASN A 397 -2.07 -10.82 -14.14
CA ASN A 397 -2.02 -10.38 -15.54
C ASN A 397 -2.23 -11.55 -16.51
N ALA A 398 -1.72 -12.73 -16.17
CA ALA A 398 -1.88 -13.97 -16.92
C ALA A 398 -3.22 -14.69 -16.64
N ARG A 399 -4.09 -14.16 -15.77
CA ARG A 399 -5.38 -14.75 -15.38
C ARG A 399 -5.26 -16.22 -14.91
N ARG A 400 -4.19 -16.56 -14.19
CA ARG A 400 -3.93 -17.93 -13.71
C ARG A 400 -4.74 -18.26 -12.44
N GLY A 401 -5.20 -19.50 -12.33
CA GLY A 401 -5.82 -20.02 -11.12
C GLY A 401 -6.99 -19.18 -10.58
N ILE A 402 -6.85 -18.68 -9.34
CA ILE A 402 -7.84 -17.81 -8.68
C ILE A 402 -8.08 -16.51 -9.45
N TRP A 403 -7.11 -16.06 -10.24
CA TRP A 403 -7.18 -14.84 -11.06
C TRP A 403 -7.91 -15.02 -12.40
N ALA A 404 -8.39 -16.23 -12.72
CA ALA A 404 -9.22 -16.50 -13.91
C ALA A 404 -10.66 -15.95 -13.80
N GLY A 405 -10.89 -14.99 -12.90
CA GLY A 405 -12.19 -14.43 -12.58
C GLY A 405 -12.11 -13.54 -11.34
N LYS A 406 -13.17 -13.56 -10.52
CA LYS A 406 -13.23 -12.78 -9.28
C LYS A 406 -12.58 -13.59 -8.15
N ALA A 407 -11.39 -13.14 -7.74
CA ALA A 407 -10.67 -13.67 -6.60
C ALA A 407 -11.01 -12.84 -5.34
N GLU A 408 -11.60 -13.48 -4.34
CA GLU A 408 -11.82 -12.90 -3.02
C GLU A 408 -10.71 -13.36 -2.07
N ARG A 409 -10.16 -12.44 -1.25
CA ARG A 409 -9.11 -12.82 -0.28
C ARG A 409 -9.68 -13.63 0.89
N PRO A 410 -8.88 -14.48 1.55
CA PRO A 410 -9.34 -15.33 2.64
C PRO A 410 -9.90 -14.52 3.81
N GLU A 411 -9.30 -13.36 4.13
CA GLU A 411 -9.79 -12.49 5.20
C GLU A 411 -11.23 -11.99 4.96
N SER A 412 -11.52 -11.47 3.76
CA SER A 412 -12.87 -10.99 3.43
C SER A 412 -13.87 -12.15 3.37
N PHE A 413 -13.45 -13.31 2.87
CA PHE A 413 -14.27 -14.52 2.88
C PHE A 413 -14.63 -14.96 4.31
N ARG A 414 -13.64 -14.99 5.22
CA ARG A 414 -13.86 -15.30 6.65
C ARG A 414 -14.80 -14.29 7.31
N ALA A 415 -14.62 -13.00 7.06
CA ALA A 415 -15.48 -11.96 7.60
C ALA A 415 -16.93 -12.10 7.12
N ALA A 416 -17.14 -12.35 5.82
CA ALA A 416 -18.47 -12.58 5.26
C ALA A 416 -19.13 -13.84 5.84
N ALA A 417 -18.40 -14.95 5.91
CA ALA A 417 -18.88 -16.20 6.50
C ALA A 417 -19.24 -16.03 7.98
N TRP A 418 -18.43 -15.28 8.74
CA TRP A 418 -18.69 -14.97 10.14
C TRP A 418 -19.98 -14.17 10.33
N GLN A 419 -20.20 -13.13 9.52
CA GLN A 419 -21.43 -12.33 9.60
C GLN A 419 -22.67 -13.13 9.22
N ALA A 420 -22.60 -13.95 8.16
CA ALA A 420 -23.70 -14.82 7.76
C ALA A 420 -24.04 -15.84 8.87
N ALA A 421 -23.02 -16.44 9.48
CA ALA A 421 -23.23 -17.39 10.57
C ALA A 421 -23.80 -16.72 11.83
N LYS A 422 -23.41 -15.49 12.16
CA LYS A 422 -23.97 -14.75 13.29
C LYS A 422 -25.48 -14.52 13.19
N GLN A 423 -26.00 -14.34 11.98
CA GLN A 423 -27.44 -14.12 11.76
C GLN A 423 -28.29 -15.36 12.03
N THR A 424 -27.70 -16.55 11.91
CA THR A 424 -28.41 -17.84 12.04
C THR A 424 -28.08 -18.57 13.34
N ALA A 425 -26.97 -18.23 13.99
CA ALA A 425 -26.52 -18.86 15.21
C ALA A 425 -27.28 -18.35 16.45
N PRO A 426 -27.61 -19.23 17.41
CA PRO A 426 -28.10 -18.82 18.72
C PRO A 426 -27.14 -17.84 19.39
N ASP A 427 -27.68 -16.81 20.05
CA ASP A 427 -26.94 -15.76 20.76
C ASP A 427 -25.86 -15.06 19.93
N SER A 428 -25.96 -15.12 18.59
CA SER A 428 -24.92 -14.64 17.67
C SER A 428 -23.53 -15.26 17.90
N CYS A 429 -23.48 -16.52 18.35
CA CYS A 429 -22.25 -17.26 18.63
C CYS A 429 -22.01 -18.33 17.55
N PRO A 430 -21.23 -18.03 16.50
CA PRO A 430 -21.24 -18.80 15.26
C PRO A 430 -20.30 -20.01 15.24
N ILE A 431 -19.61 -20.35 16.32
CA ILE A 431 -18.68 -21.49 16.31
C ILE A 431 -19.42 -22.74 16.78
N LYS A 432 -19.39 -23.81 15.97
CA LYS A 432 -20.13 -25.06 16.25
C LYS A 432 -19.23 -26.10 16.92
N GLY A 433 -19.48 -26.42 18.18
CA GLY A 433 -18.79 -27.46 18.95
C GLY A 433 -19.50 -28.81 18.89
N ARG A 434 -18.93 -29.77 18.17
CA ARG A 434 -19.48 -31.13 18.04
C ARG A 434 -18.67 -32.16 18.82
N ILE A 435 -19.32 -33.24 19.21
CA ILE A 435 -18.72 -34.33 19.98
C ILE A 435 -18.88 -35.63 19.19
N SER A 436 -17.75 -36.27 18.91
CA SER A 436 -17.70 -37.64 18.42
C SER A 436 -17.26 -38.57 19.55
N ALA A 437 -17.44 -39.88 19.36
CA ALA A 437 -16.98 -40.89 20.32
C ALA A 437 -15.47 -40.79 20.64
N ARG A 438 -14.67 -40.15 19.77
CA ARG A 438 -13.21 -40.06 19.90
C ARG A 438 -12.69 -38.64 20.14
N SER A 439 -13.54 -37.61 20.04
CA SER A 439 -13.05 -36.23 20.08
C SER A 439 -14.14 -35.17 20.24
N LYS A 440 -13.79 -34.08 20.94
CA LYS A 440 -14.53 -32.81 20.93
C LYS A 440 -13.86 -31.87 19.93
N VAL A 441 -14.58 -31.45 18.89
CA VAL A 441 -14.04 -30.54 17.87
C VAL A 441 -14.93 -29.35 17.64
N TYR A 442 -14.36 -28.16 17.46
CA TYR A 442 -15.10 -26.99 17.02
C TYR A 442 -14.89 -26.74 15.53
N VAL A 443 -15.92 -26.22 14.87
CA VAL A 443 -15.95 -25.96 13.42
C VAL A 443 -16.22 -24.47 13.22
N MET A 444 -15.34 -23.81 12.46
CA MET A 444 -15.46 -22.39 12.13
C MET A 444 -16.43 -22.18 10.94
N PRO A 445 -17.08 -21.00 10.83
CA PRO A 445 -18.05 -20.71 9.76
C PRO A 445 -17.56 -20.90 8.33
N TRP A 446 -16.29 -20.62 8.07
CA TRP A 446 -15.67 -20.73 6.74
C TRP A 446 -15.16 -22.14 6.40
N MET A 447 -15.31 -23.11 7.31
CA MET A 447 -14.84 -24.47 7.08
C MET A 447 -15.81 -25.28 6.20
N PRO A 448 -15.28 -26.25 5.41
CA PRO A 448 -16.13 -27.16 4.65
C PRO A 448 -17.16 -27.88 5.54
N GLY A 449 -18.42 -27.82 5.14
CA GLY A 449 -19.50 -28.56 5.80
C GLY A 449 -19.98 -27.97 7.13
N TYR A 450 -19.58 -26.74 7.48
CA TYR A 450 -20.11 -26.02 8.63
C TYR A 450 -21.65 -26.02 8.68
N ASP A 451 -22.32 -25.81 7.55
CA ASP A 451 -23.80 -25.80 7.48
C ASP A 451 -24.43 -27.17 7.74
N ARG A 452 -23.70 -28.26 7.43
CA ARG A 452 -24.17 -29.63 7.67
C ARG A 452 -24.03 -30.06 9.14
N VAL A 453 -23.27 -29.31 9.94
CA VAL A 453 -23.13 -29.59 11.37
C VAL A 453 -24.35 -29.04 12.10
N SER A 454 -25.14 -29.94 12.68
CA SER A 454 -26.21 -29.62 13.62
C SER A 454 -25.75 -29.91 15.04
N ILE A 455 -26.06 -29.01 15.97
CA ILE A 455 -25.68 -29.13 17.38
C ILE A 455 -26.74 -29.93 18.14
N ARG A 456 -26.31 -31.01 18.79
CA ARG A 456 -27.15 -31.87 19.65
C ARG A 456 -26.81 -31.63 21.11
N SER A 457 -27.53 -30.71 21.76
CA SER A 457 -27.31 -30.35 23.17
C SER A 457 -27.36 -31.55 24.11
N ALA A 458 -28.20 -32.56 23.83
CA ALA A 458 -28.28 -33.80 24.60
C ALA A 458 -26.97 -34.60 24.64
N ARG A 459 -26.05 -34.38 23.68
CA ARG A 459 -24.72 -35.02 23.64
C ARG A 459 -23.62 -34.14 24.23
N GLY A 460 -23.97 -32.97 24.77
CA GLY A 460 -23.00 -31.96 25.23
C GLY A 460 -22.39 -31.13 24.10
N GLU A 461 -22.91 -31.21 22.88
CA GLU A 461 -22.56 -30.31 21.78
C GLU A 461 -23.12 -28.91 22.05
N ARG A 462 -22.39 -27.87 21.67
CA ARG A 462 -22.80 -26.48 21.93
C ARG A 462 -22.17 -25.49 20.98
N TRP A 463 -22.69 -24.28 21.00
CA TRP A 463 -22.13 -23.15 20.29
C TRP A 463 -21.09 -22.42 21.14
N PHE A 464 -20.15 -21.74 20.49
CA PHE A 464 -19.14 -20.90 21.12
C PHE A 464 -19.09 -19.54 20.42
N CYS A 465 -18.79 -18.49 21.17
CA CYS A 465 -18.73 -17.12 20.65
C CYS A 465 -17.29 -16.78 20.24
N THR A 466 -16.30 -17.40 20.88
CA THR A 466 -14.87 -17.22 20.56
C THR A 466 -14.14 -18.56 20.48
N GLU A 467 -13.03 -18.57 19.75
CA GLU A 467 -12.17 -19.75 19.65
C GLU A 467 -11.48 -20.08 20.99
N GLN A 468 -11.09 -19.04 21.75
CA GLN A 468 -10.52 -19.20 23.09
C GLN A 468 -11.48 -19.90 24.05
N GLU A 469 -12.78 -19.57 23.99
CA GLU A 469 -13.82 -20.23 24.79
C GLU A 469 -13.93 -21.73 24.44
N ALA A 470 -13.91 -22.07 23.15
CA ALA A 470 -13.94 -23.46 22.71
C ALA A 470 -12.69 -24.23 23.18
N LEU A 471 -11.51 -23.63 23.07
CA LEU A 471 -10.25 -24.21 23.52
C LEU A 471 -10.21 -24.40 25.03
N ALA A 472 -10.61 -23.39 25.81
CA ALA A 472 -10.68 -23.44 27.27
C ALA A 472 -11.66 -24.52 27.76
N ALA A 473 -12.71 -24.79 26.97
CA ALA A 473 -13.63 -25.88 27.23
C ALA A 473 -13.03 -27.27 26.91
N GLY A 474 -11.90 -27.36 26.22
CA GLY A 474 -11.27 -28.61 25.79
C GLY A 474 -11.72 -29.12 24.42
N TRP A 475 -12.26 -28.26 23.56
CA TRP A 475 -12.53 -28.57 22.16
C TRP A 475 -11.29 -28.19 21.34
N ARG A 476 -10.89 -29.06 20.41
CA ARG A 476 -9.80 -28.78 19.46
C ARG A 476 -10.36 -28.34 18.11
N PRO A 477 -9.60 -27.64 17.25
CA PRO A 477 -10.08 -27.30 15.93
C PRO A 477 -10.34 -28.55 15.10
N ALA A 478 -11.38 -28.49 14.27
CA ALA A 478 -11.57 -29.45 13.21
C ALA A 478 -10.45 -29.30 12.17
N GLU A 479 -9.98 -30.41 11.61
CA GLU A 479 -9.06 -30.36 10.48
C GLU A 479 -9.82 -29.90 9.22
N ALA A 480 -9.21 -28.98 8.47
CA ALA A 480 -9.74 -28.50 7.21
C ALA A 480 -9.50 -29.54 6.09
N SER A 481 -10.21 -30.68 6.17
CA SER A 481 -10.03 -31.84 5.27
C SER A 481 -10.93 -31.82 4.04
#